data_AF-B9JE73-F1
#
_entry.id   AF-B9JE73-F1
#
_cell.length_a   1.000
_cell.length_b   1.000
_cell.length_c   1.000
_cell.angle_alpha   90.00
_cell.angle_beta   90.00
_cell.angle_gamma   90.00
#
_symmetry.space_group_name_H-M   'P 1'
#
loop_
_entity.id
_entity.type
_entity.pdbx_description
1 polymer ?
#
loop_
_entity_poly.entity_id
_entity_poly.type
_entity_poly.pdbx_seq_one_letter_code
_entity_poly.pdbx_strand_id
1 'polypeptide(L)' 'MHQAHQALNISNIVEITKLTRMGVTETIEPLVKRGILTETFVKNSMGRGKARQFEIAPEIFEKLRSFQGK' A
#
# COMPACT_ATOMS: atom_id res chain seq x y z
N MET A 1 9.43 -3.94 -3.43
CA MET A 1 8.78 -5.20 -3.90
C MET A 1 7.40 -4.85 -4.43
N HIS A 2 7.18 -4.99 -5.73
CA HIS A 2 5.87 -4.77 -6.37
C HIS A 2 5.53 -6.03 -7.14
N GLN A 3 4.44 -6.72 -6.80
CA GLN A 3 3.90 -7.70 -7.75
C GLN A 3 3.33 -6.90 -8.94
N ALA A 4 3.86 -7.17 -10.13
CA ALA A 4 3.48 -6.58 -11.42
C ALA A 4 3.92 -5.13 -11.75
N HIS A 5 4.89 -4.52 -11.04
CA HIS A 5 5.39 -3.14 -11.33
C HIS A 5 4.29 -2.04 -11.28
N GLN A 6 3.13 -2.34 -10.69
CA GLN A 6 2.05 -1.39 -10.55
C GLN A 6 2.12 -0.68 -9.21
N ALA A 7 1.77 0.61 -9.20
CA ALA A 7 1.61 1.37 -7.96
C ALA A 7 0.54 0.71 -7.08
N LEU A 8 0.84 0.54 -5.80
CA LEU A 8 -0.11 0.00 -4.84
C LEU A 8 -1.07 1.12 -4.44
N ASN A 9 -2.12 1.33 -5.21
CA ASN A 9 -3.19 2.27 -4.93
C ASN A 9 -4.54 1.54 -4.85
N ILE A 10 -5.57 2.19 -4.28
CA ILE A 10 -6.88 1.56 -4.06
C ILE A 10 -7.46 0.97 -5.35
N SER A 11 -7.35 1.67 -6.49
CA SER A 11 -7.93 1.21 -7.75
C SER A 11 -7.27 -0.07 -8.24
N ASN A 12 -5.93 -0.12 -8.23
CA ASN A 12 -5.19 -1.31 -8.65
C ASN A 12 -5.45 -2.49 -7.72
N ILE A 13 -5.56 -2.26 -6.41
CA ILE A 13 -5.84 -3.33 -5.44
C ILE A 13 -7.24 -3.90 -5.66
N VAL A 14 -8.25 -3.03 -5.84
CA VAL A 14 -9.61 -3.46 -6.22
C VAL A 14 -9.57 -4.29 -7.51
N GLU A 15 -8.83 -3.83 -8.52
CA GLU A 15 -8.74 -4.52 -9.81
C GLU A 15 -8.12 -5.92 -9.69
N ILE A 16 -7.04 -6.07 -8.91
CA ILE A 16 -6.30 -7.33 -8.77
C ILE A 16 -7.05 -8.29 -7.84
N THR A 17 -7.49 -7.81 -6.68
CA THR A 17 -8.12 -8.65 -5.65
C THR A 17 -9.60 -8.91 -5.88
N LYS A 18 -10.24 -8.15 -6.77
CA LYS A 18 -11.69 -8.14 -7.03
C LYS A 18 -12.54 -7.83 -5.78
N LEU A 19 -11.93 -7.29 -4.72
CA LEU A 19 -12.64 -6.80 -3.56
C LEU A 19 -13.36 -5.49 -3.87
N THR A 20 -14.38 -5.17 -3.09
CA THR A 20 -15.02 -3.85 -3.17
C THR A 20 -14.04 -2.76 -2.72
N ARG A 21 -14.23 -1.53 -3.23
CA ARG A 21 -13.43 -0.39 -2.80
C ARG A 21 -13.46 -0.20 -1.28
N MET A 22 -14.62 -0.41 -0.65
CA MET A 22 -14.78 -0.33 0.81
C MET A 22 -13.98 -1.42 1.51
N GLY A 23 -14.08 -2.68 1.08
CA GLY A 23 -13.32 -3.79 1.69
C GLY A 23 -11.81 -3.61 1.57
N VAL A 24 -11.33 -3.03 0.47
CA VAL A 24 -9.92 -2.63 0.33
C VAL A 24 -9.54 -1.55 1.33
N THR A 25 -10.33 -0.47 1.44
CA THR A 25 -10.08 0.62 2.39
C THR A 25 -10.04 0.11 3.83
N GLU A 26 -11.03 -0.67 4.25
CA GLU A 26 -11.13 -1.24 5.60
C GLU A 26 -9.96 -2.17 5.93
N THR A 27 -9.38 -2.82 4.92
CA THR A 27 -8.19 -3.69 5.10
C THR A 27 -6.90 -2.87 5.18
N ILE A 28 -6.77 -1.80 4.39
CA ILE A 28 -5.55 -0.98 4.32
C ILE A 28 -5.42 -0.03 5.52
N GLU A 29 -6.52 0.57 5.98
CA GLU A 29 -6.49 1.56 7.07
C GLU A 29 -5.80 1.04 8.34
N PRO A 30 -6.07 -0.18 8.84
CA PRO A 30 -5.34 -0.75 9.96
C PRO A 30 -3.84 -0.92 9.70
N LEU A 31 -3.44 -1.26 8.48
CA LEU A 31 -2.03 -1.44 8.11
C LEU A 31 -1.27 -0.12 8.10
N VAL A 32 -1.90 0.94 7.59
CA VAL A 32 -1.35 2.30 7.67
C VAL A 32 -1.27 2.77 9.12
N LYS A 33 -2.34 2.60 9.89
CA LYS A 33 -2.38 2.98 11.32
C LYS A 33 -1.32 2.28 12.17
N ARG A 34 -0.96 1.04 11.82
CA ARG A 34 0.08 0.25 12.51
C ARG A 34 1.50 0.56 12.03
N GLY A 35 1.67 1.44 11.04
CA GLY A 35 2.98 1.73 10.44
C GLY A 35 3.55 0.55 9.66
N ILE A 36 2.69 -0.35 9.15
CA ILE A 36 3.08 -1.44 8.26
C ILE A 36 3.14 -0.94 6.82
N LEU A 37 2.20 -0.06 6.45
CA LEU A 37 2.20 0.66 5.19
C LEU A 37 2.42 2.15 5.42
N THR A 38 3.18 2.78 4.54
CA THR A 38 3.21 4.25 4.41
C THR A 38 2.23 4.69 3.33
N GLU A 39 1.71 5.91 3.45
CA GLU A 39 0.83 6.50 2.44
C GLU A 39 1.42 7.78 1.85
N THR A 40 1.25 7.94 0.55
CA THR A 40 1.60 9.16 -0.18
C THR A 40 0.45 9.58 -1.09
N PHE A 41 0.33 10.88 -1.31
CA PHE A 41 -0.66 11.42 -2.25
C PHE A 41 0.02 11.74 -3.57
N VAL A 42 -0.24 10.94 -4.59
CA VAL A 42 0.27 11.16 -5.95
C VAL A 42 -0.81 11.81 -6.81
N LYS A 43 -0.40 12.58 -7.83
CA LYS A 43 -1.34 13.03 -8.85
C LYS A 43 -1.90 11.81 -9.56
N ASN A 44 -3.22 11.74 -9.70
CA ASN A 44 -3.80 10.62 -10.42
C ASN A 44 -3.51 10.72 -11.92
N SER A 45 -3.43 9.57 -12.59
CA SER A 45 -3.09 9.49 -14.02
C SER A 45 -4.10 10.21 -14.93
N MET A 46 -5.31 10.48 -14.42
CA MET A 46 -6.40 11.18 -15.13
C MET A 46 -6.39 12.70 -14.92
N GLY A 47 -5.42 13.26 -14.18
CA GLY A 47 -5.27 14.70 -13.94
C GLY A 47 -6.39 15.35 -13.11
N ARG A 48 -7.25 14.57 -12.46
CA ARG A 48 -8.42 15.03 -11.70
C ARG A 48 -8.39 14.49 -10.28
N GLY A 49 -7.62 15.11 -9.39
CA GLY A 49 -7.56 14.75 -7.97
C GLY A 49 -6.26 14.06 -7.55
N LYS A 50 -6.18 13.68 -6.27
CA LYS A 50 -5.03 12.99 -5.66
C LYS A 50 -5.38 11.52 -5.44
N ALA A 51 -4.51 10.60 -5.83
CA ALA A 51 -4.62 9.19 -5.50
C ALA A 51 -3.74 8.88 -4.28
N ARG A 52 -4.25 8.05 -3.38
CA ARG A 52 -3.44 7.46 -2.31
C ARG A 52 -2.64 6.30 -2.89
N GLN A 53 -1.34 6.37 -2.75
CA GLN A 53 -0.40 5.29 -3.05
C GLN A 53 0.22 4.80 -1.74
N PHE A 54 0.41 3.50 -1.64
CA PHE A 54 0.89 2.82 -0.46
C PHE A 54 2.19 2.09 -0.75
N GLU A 55 3.05 1.98 0.25
CA GLU A 55 4.28 1.19 0.19
C GLU A 55 4.48 0.47 1.52
N ILE A 56 5.21 -0.66 1.51
CA ILE A 56 5.61 -1.30 2.78
C ILE A 56 6.58 -0.36 3.48
N ALA A 57 6.28 -0.06 4.75
CA ALA A 57 7.11 0.81 5.57
C ALA A 57 8.54 0.22 5.66
N PRO A 58 9.60 0.98 5.31
CA PRO A 58 10.98 0.48 5.31
C PRO A 58 11.40 -0.15 6.65
N GLU A 59 10.87 0.38 7.75
CA GLU A 59 11.12 -0.08 9.11
C GLU A 59 10.69 -1.54 9.33
N ILE A 60 9.73 -2.04 8.56
CA ILE A 60 9.32 -3.45 8.60
C ILE A 60 10.46 -4.34 8.10
N PHE A 61 11.17 -3.94 7.05
CA PHE A 61 12.30 -4.73 6.54
C PHE A 61 13.48 -4.71 7.51
N GLU A 62 13.74 -3.58 8.17
CA GLU A 62 14.78 -3.52 9.20
C GLU A 62 14.46 -4.42 10.40
N LYS A 63 13.19 -4.40 10.85
CA LYS A 63 12.72 -5.33 11.89
C LYS A 63 12.87 -6.79 11.44
N LEU A 64 12.45 -7.13 10.23
CA LEU A 64 12.59 -8.49 9.70
C LEU A 64 14.06 -8.95 9.65
N ARG A 65 14.98 -8.09 9.20
CA ARG A 65 16.43 -8.39 9.23
C ARG A 65 16.94 -8.59 10.65
N SER A 66 16.45 -7.83 11.62
CA SER A 66 16.83 -8.00 13.04
C SER A 66 16.37 -9.34 13.61
N PHE A 67 15.26 -9.90 13.12
CA PHE A 67 14.80 -11.25 13.48
C PHE A 67 15.59 -12.36 12.79
N GLN A 68 16.28 -12.05 11.68
CA GLN A 68 17.12 -13.00 10.93
C GLN A 68 18.58 -13.08 11.43
N GLY A 69 18.91 -12.48 12.58
CA GLY A 69 20.30 -12.42 13.08
C GLY A 69 20.83 -13.71 13.70
N LYS A 70 21.46 -14.58 12.90
CA LYS A 70 22.78 -15.24 13.10
C LYS A 70 22.99 -16.34 12.07
#